data_AF-A0A6M8N6I6-F1
#
_entry.id   AF-A0A6M8N6I6-F1
#
_cell.length_a   1.000
_cell.length_b   1.000
_cell.length_c   1.000
_cell.angle_alpha   90.00
_cell.angle_beta   90.00
_cell.angle_gamma   90.00
#
_symmetry.space_group_name_H-M   'P 1'
#
loop_
_entity.id
_entity.type
_entity.pdbx_description
1 polymer ?
#
loop_
_entity_poly.entity_id
_entity_poly.type
_entity_poly.pdbx_seq_one_letter_code
_entity_poly.pdbx_strand_id
1 'polypeptide(L)'
;MISEIEKKLLKFIDDNNSGIVNYDSSDIYISLNDEITILVNINGKEFEEEYEELYEVLEIEISLDQIYNSELSKIIDVNSISFHFLTHSNTYFQVLNFLRTYYKYFSKIPIINITTNGSGYCSYYDLLYEIKIDKDCYSEISFFKEIYNLKQNYEKCSFISKYYDAISWYGWQDFSKKFELDFNSVKIVTTQTKVRRLSYIKMILSMFSKSNYYPDNIFNNKIELEAKRYNEYLLEYINTKGLIDITKSGNSSKPYVETCLSLKLLYSQNNKYQLSKYGKIFNVLSNEIEEVPGNYFSLSKYEKSFFLFFIMQSDNLYLWALLDLIYIQNNKTTIKEIKKVFQEYLINQLYFTVKHSNIPNKEKSKITSLINRINSWKKPQVYLEHIIEPRINWLLDLDLLDKDEFLQNNIVLSKEGYVFFSGLNSYFDIFQEKYTILDHLRCMDFFSLINEMYSMDATAVEEDDIELIENYINESFNLFKTIAPNRVTASQAILYTCFMMLFKAKKVVNFCTIQNYLASKKNTKFIFEWYKTENDGSIRRKK
;
A
#
# COMPACT_ATOMS: atom_id res chain seq x y z
N MET A 1 35.18 20.86 10.03
CA MET A 1 35.33 22.04 9.18
C MET A 1 34.21 22.11 8.16
N ILE A 2 33.38 23.16 8.25
CA ILE A 2 32.31 23.43 7.29
C ILE A 2 32.91 23.72 5.91
N SER A 3 32.48 22.97 4.91
CA SER A 3 32.88 23.15 3.51
C SER A 3 32.31 24.45 2.91
N GLU A 4 32.92 24.94 1.83
CA GLU A 4 32.41 26.11 1.10
C GLU A 4 30.98 25.92 0.56
N ILE A 5 30.59 24.67 0.28
CA ILE A 5 29.23 24.32 -0.14
C ILE A 5 28.25 24.49 1.03
N GLU A 6 28.61 23.97 2.20
CA GLU A 6 27.78 24.09 3.41
C GLU A 6 27.67 25.56 3.85
N LYS A 7 28.74 26.37 3.75
CA LYS A 7 28.67 27.82 4.01
C LYS A 7 27.68 28.53 3.08
N LYS A 8 27.69 28.21 1.77
CA LYS A 8 26.74 28.78 0.81
C LYS A 8 25.30 28.39 1.11
N LEU A 9 25.07 27.16 1.56
CA LEU A 9 23.74 26.69 1.95
C LEU A 9 23.25 27.38 3.23
N LEU A 10 24.08 27.43 4.27
CA LEU A 10 23.74 28.12 5.52
C LEU A 10 23.47 29.60 5.29
N LYS A 11 24.30 30.26 4.47
CA LYS A 11 24.08 31.64 4.05
C LYS A 11 22.79 31.81 3.26
N PHE A 12 22.51 30.91 2.30
CA PHE A 12 21.25 30.95 1.56
C PHE A 12 20.05 30.85 2.50
N ILE A 13 20.12 29.99 3.51
CA ILE A 13 19.05 29.84 4.49
C ILE A 13 18.90 31.12 5.33
N ASP A 14 20.00 31.68 5.83
CA ASP A 14 20.04 32.93 6.58
C ASP A 14 19.47 34.12 5.77
N ASP A 15 19.85 34.24 4.50
CA ASP A 15 19.37 35.28 3.57
C ASP A 15 17.85 35.18 3.27
N ASN A 16 17.23 34.00 3.48
CA ASN A 16 15.83 33.72 3.09
C ASN A 16 14.89 33.45 4.27
N ASN A 17 15.40 33.45 5.51
CA ASN A 17 14.60 33.20 6.71
C ASN A 17 14.70 34.32 7.75
N SER A 18 13.53 34.77 8.19
CA SER A 18 13.27 35.45 9.47
C SER A 18 12.98 34.43 10.60
N GLY A 19 13.51 33.21 10.49
CA GLY A 19 13.15 32.06 11.35
C GLY A 19 13.90 32.05 12.69
N ILE A 20 13.24 31.54 13.73
CA ILE A 20 13.86 31.29 15.05
C ILE A 20 14.80 30.11 14.90
N VAL A 21 16.09 30.31 15.10
CA VAL A 21 17.05 29.21 15.23
C VAL A 21 17.02 28.74 16.67
N ASN A 22 16.36 27.61 16.91
CA ASN A 22 16.42 26.96 18.21
C ASN A 22 17.67 26.09 18.24
N TYR A 23 18.49 26.29 19.27
CA TYR A 23 19.73 25.54 19.47
C TYR A 23 19.55 24.52 20.57
N ASP A 24 19.79 23.26 20.22
CA ASP A 24 20.19 22.24 21.19
C ASP A 24 21.66 21.92 20.89
N SER A 25 22.39 21.43 21.87
CA SER A 25 23.85 21.20 21.92
C SER A 25 24.48 20.42 20.74
N SER A 26 23.70 19.98 19.76
CA SER A 26 24.16 19.33 18.52
C SER A 26 23.28 19.56 17.27
N ASP A 27 22.26 20.42 17.34
CA ASP A 27 21.24 20.55 16.30
C ASP A 27 20.81 22.01 16.04
N ILE A 28 20.71 22.37 14.76
CA ILE A 28 20.21 23.67 14.29
C ILE A 28 18.85 23.45 13.62
N TYR A 29 17.80 24.08 14.14
CA TYR A 29 16.45 24.01 13.59
C TYR A 29 16.12 25.27 12.80
N ILE A 30 15.64 25.09 11.57
CA ILE A 30 15.35 26.19 10.66
C ILE A 30 13.93 26.00 10.08
N SER A 31 12.95 26.70 10.65
CA SER A 31 11.58 26.64 10.16
C SER A 31 11.46 27.30 8.79
N LEU A 32 10.97 26.56 7.78
CA LEU A 32 10.65 27.10 6.46
C LEU A 32 9.21 27.60 6.41
N ASN A 33 8.30 26.90 7.08
CA ASN A 33 6.90 27.25 7.28
C ASN A 33 6.36 26.50 8.52
N ASP A 34 5.04 26.59 8.76
CA ASP A 34 4.39 25.94 9.92
C ASP A 34 4.46 24.40 9.91
N GLU A 35 4.77 23.78 8.76
CA GLU A 35 4.75 22.33 8.55
C GLU A 35 6.15 21.73 8.29
N ILE A 36 7.14 22.52 7.88
CA ILE A 36 8.46 22.03 7.46
C ILE A 36 9.58 22.79 8.18
N THR A 37 10.43 22.03 8.86
CA THR A 37 11.67 22.50 9.48
C THR A 37 12.86 21.80 8.82
N ILE A 38 13.94 22.52 8.54
CA ILE A 38 15.23 21.91 8.22
C ILE A 38 15.98 21.69 9.53
N LEU A 39 16.44 20.47 9.78
CA LEU A 39 17.39 20.15 10.83
C LEU A 39 18.80 20.07 10.23
N VAL A 40 19.76 20.78 10.81
CA VAL A 40 21.19 20.63 10.51
C VAL A 40 21.87 20.10 11.77
N ASN A 41 22.28 18.83 11.73
CA ASN A 41 23.02 18.19 12.81
C ASN A 41 24.51 18.52 12.68
N ILE A 42 25.10 19.02 13.77
CA ILE A 42 26.48 19.48 13.84
C ILE A 42 27.26 18.70 14.91
N ASN A 43 28.50 18.33 14.62
CA ASN A 43 29.46 17.90 15.63
C ASN A 43 30.49 19.01 15.87
N GLY A 44 30.77 19.30 17.14
CA GLY A 44 32.09 19.82 17.51
C GLY A 44 33.08 18.67 17.52
N LYS A 45 34.30 18.86 16.99
CA LYS A 45 35.40 17.99 17.40
C LYS A 45 35.53 18.08 18.92
N GLU A 46 35.91 16.97 19.59
CA GLU A 46 36.27 16.98 21.01
C GLU A 46 37.07 18.26 21.28
N PHE A 47 36.43 19.20 21.98
CA PHE A 47 37.00 20.49 22.26
C PHE A 47 38.13 20.20 23.26
N GLU A 48 39.35 20.03 22.75
CA GLU A 48 40.54 20.11 23.60
C GLU A 48 40.46 21.43 24.38
N GLU A 49 40.93 21.42 25.63
CA GLU A 49 40.75 22.43 26.70
C GLU A 49 40.93 23.92 26.30
N GLU A 50 41.43 24.23 25.10
CA GLU A 50 41.58 25.58 24.54
C GLU A 50 40.27 26.31 24.16
N TYR A 51 39.10 25.66 24.26
CA TYR A 51 37.82 26.26 23.82
C TYR A 51 36.69 26.21 24.86
N GLU A 52 37.01 26.09 26.16
CA GLU A 52 35.99 26.19 27.24
C GLU A 52 35.16 27.48 27.18
N GLU A 53 35.76 28.61 26.75
CA GLU A 53 35.04 29.89 26.56
C GLU A 53 33.95 29.81 25.48
N LEU A 54 34.03 28.86 24.54
CA LEU A 54 33.03 28.69 23.48
C LEU A 54 31.81 27.88 23.92
N TYR A 55 31.91 27.08 24.98
CA TYR A 55 30.72 26.47 25.60
C TYR A 55 29.86 27.54 26.28
N GLU A 56 30.46 28.56 26.92
CA GLU A 56 29.72 29.72 27.45
C GLU A 56 29.05 30.55 26.34
N VAL A 57 29.62 30.57 25.12
CA VAL A 57 29.02 31.23 23.94
C VAL A 57 27.90 30.38 23.31
N LEU A 58 27.97 29.05 23.37
CA LEU A 58 26.96 28.14 22.81
C LEU A 58 25.70 28.00 23.67
N GLU A 59 25.75 28.36 24.95
CA GLU A 59 24.55 28.53 25.80
C GLU A 59 23.76 29.81 25.45
N ILE A 60 24.31 30.69 24.60
CA ILE A 60 23.71 31.94 24.14
C ILE A 60 23.32 31.76 22.67
N GLU A 61 22.17 32.32 22.26
CA GLU A 61 21.70 32.32 20.87
C GLU A 61 22.80 32.81 19.90
N ILE A 62 23.54 31.89 19.27
CA ILE A 62 24.48 32.20 18.17
C ILE A 62 23.64 32.49 16.93
N SER A 63 24.01 33.46 16.10
CA SER A 63 23.32 33.70 14.83
C SER A 63 23.92 32.83 13.70
N LEU A 64 23.12 32.43 12.70
CA LEU A 64 23.59 31.56 11.60
C LEU A 64 24.81 32.16 10.88
N ASP A 65 24.86 33.48 10.71
CA ASP A 65 26.00 34.21 10.16
C ASP A 65 27.30 34.03 10.96
N GLN A 66 27.23 33.89 12.28
CA GLN A 66 28.40 33.57 13.10
C GLN A 66 28.90 32.15 12.83
N ILE A 67 28.04 31.21 12.43
CA ILE A 67 28.46 29.83 12.13
C ILE A 67 29.24 29.76 10.81
N TYR A 68 28.80 30.48 9.77
CA TYR A 68 29.44 30.39 8.44
C TYR A 68 30.43 31.53 8.13
N ASN A 69 30.40 32.66 8.85
CA ASN A 69 31.33 33.79 8.67
C ASN A 69 32.40 33.92 9.77
N SER A 70 32.38 33.13 10.85
CA SER A 70 33.39 33.22 11.93
C SER A 70 34.39 32.05 11.96
N GLU A 71 35.33 32.11 12.90
CA GLU A 71 36.25 31.01 13.24
C GLU A 71 35.52 29.72 13.64
N LEU A 72 34.25 29.79 14.06
CA LEU A 72 33.39 28.63 14.33
C LEU A 72 33.27 27.68 13.12
N SER A 73 33.24 28.24 11.90
CA SER A 73 33.20 27.44 10.67
C SER A 73 34.41 26.49 10.53
N LYS A 74 35.51 26.80 11.23
CA LYS A 74 36.74 25.99 11.19
C LYS A 74 36.67 24.74 12.06
N ILE A 75 35.89 24.80 13.14
CA ILE A 75 35.85 23.78 14.19
C ILE A 75 34.56 22.95 14.20
N ILE A 76 33.49 23.44 13.58
CA ILE A 76 32.23 22.73 13.41
C ILE A 76 32.26 21.84 12.15
N ASP A 77 31.63 20.66 12.24
CA ASP A 77 31.37 19.76 11.11
C ASP A 77 29.86 19.54 10.95
N VAL A 78 29.34 19.71 9.72
CA VAL A 78 27.95 19.34 9.40
C VAL A 78 27.87 17.83 9.15
N ASN A 79 27.21 17.12 10.06
CA ASN A 79 27.02 15.68 9.97
C ASN A 79 25.94 15.32 8.95
N SER A 80 24.77 15.97 9.07
CA SER A 80 23.63 15.72 8.20
C SER A 80 22.64 16.88 8.18
N ILE A 81 21.95 17.00 7.06
CA ILE A 81 20.79 17.88 6.90
C ILE A 81 19.58 17.00 6.66
N SER A 82 18.48 17.25 7.37
CA SER A 82 17.22 16.56 7.19
C SER A 82 16.05 17.53 7.14
N PHE A 83 15.00 17.13 6.43
CA PHE A 83 13.71 17.83 6.48
C PHE A 83 12.83 17.14 7.50
N HIS A 84 12.30 17.93 8.42
CA HIS A 84 11.35 17.55 9.44
C HIS A 84 9.98 18.06 9.04
N PHE A 85 9.06 17.15 8.74
CA PHE A 85 7.66 17.49 8.49
C PHE A 85 6.90 17.33 9.80
N LEU A 86 6.41 18.45 10.33
CA LEU A 86 5.61 18.54 11.55
C LEU A 86 4.14 18.49 11.15
N THR A 87 3.47 17.38 11.46
CA THR A 87 2.27 17.06 10.69
C THR A 87 1.10 16.46 11.48
N HIS A 88 -0.07 17.08 11.32
CA HIS A 88 -1.35 16.54 11.77
C HIS A 88 -2.00 15.66 10.69
N SER A 89 -2.23 14.37 10.97
CA SER A 89 -3.17 13.43 10.33
C SER A 89 -3.30 13.28 8.79
N ASN A 90 -2.56 14.00 7.94
CA ASN A 90 -2.79 14.03 6.47
C ASN A 90 -1.50 13.94 5.62
N THR A 91 -0.41 13.36 6.12
CA THR A 91 0.92 13.85 5.74
C THR A 91 1.94 12.84 5.27
N TYR A 92 1.70 11.53 5.34
CA TYR A 92 2.54 10.61 4.60
C TYR A 92 2.45 10.86 3.10
N PHE A 93 1.26 11.15 2.58
CA PHE A 93 1.11 11.51 1.17
C PHE A 93 1.85 12.82 0.82
N GLN A 94 1.96 13.76 1.77
CA GLN A 94 2.78 14.97 1.60
C GLN A 94 4.27 14.66 1.52
N VAL A 95 4.76 13.81 2.42
CA VAL A 95 6.13 13.31 2.40
C VAL A 95 6.42 12.64 1.06
N LEU A 96 5.50 11.79 0.58
CA LEU A 96 5.63 11.16 -0.74
C LEU A 96 5.61 12.19 -1.89
N ASN A 97 4.78 13.22 -1.81
CA ASN A 97 4.71 14.27 -2.84
C ASN A 97 5.99 15.13 -2.87
N PHE A 98 6.56 15.43 -1.69
CA PHE A 98 7.86 16.05 -1.57
C PHE A 98 8.93 15.17 -2.23
N LEU A 99 9.00 13.89 -1.85
CA LEU A 99 9.95 12.94 -2.44
C LEU A 99 9.79 12.84 -3.96
N ARG A 100 8.56 12.84 -4.46
CA ARG A 100 8.24 12.82 -5.89
C ARG A 100 8.74 14.07 -6.61
N THR A 101 8.40 15.24 -6.09
CA THR A 101 8.74 16.54 -6.69
C THR A 101 10.25 16.71 -6.83
N TYR A 102 10.98 16.24 -5.83
CA TYR A 102 12.42 16.43 -5.72
C TYR A 102 13.25 15.19 -6.01
N TYR A 103 12.63 14.12 -6.52
CA TYR A 103 13.31 12.86 -6.78
C TYR A 103 14.57 13.01 -7.64
N LYS A 104 14.54 13.93 -8.61
CA LYS A 104 15.66 14.22 -9.51
C LYS A 104 16.95 14.65 -8.78
N TYR A 105 16.81 15.20 -7.57
CA TYR A 105 17.94 15.66 -6.76
C TYR A 105 18.50 14.55 -5.86
N PHE A 106 17.74 13.48 -5.58
CA PHE A 106 18.19 12.44 -4.68
C PHE A 106 18.98 11.33 -5.41
N SER A 107 20.18 11.05 -4.95
CA SER A 107 21.04 9.94 -5.44
C SER A 107 20.41 8.56 -5.15
N LYS A 108 19.64 8.48 -4.07
CA LYS A 108 18.92 7.30 -3.57
C LYS A 108 17.61 7.74 -2.93
N ILE A 109 16.64 6.84 -2.83
CA ILE A 109 15.38 7.17 -2.16
C ILE A 109 15.65 7.45 -0.68
N PRO A 110 15.32 8.65 -0.18
CA PRO A 110 15.57 9.01 1.20
C PRO A 110 14.89 8.06 2.18
N ILE A 111 15.56 7.81 3.31
CA ILE A 111 14.97 7.09 4.43
C ILE A 111 14.04 8.06 5.15
N ILE A 112 12.80 7.62 5.36
CA ILE A 112 11.82 8.35 6.16
C ILE A 112 11.88 7.79 7.58
N ASN A 113 12.38 8.59 8.51
CA ASN A 113 12.30 8.31 9.94
C ASN A 113 11.03 8.96 10.48
N ILE A 114 10.40 8.35 11.49
CA ILE A 114 9.31 9.00 12.23
C ILE A 114 9.72 9.13 13.69
N THR A 115 9.63 10.32 14.24
CA THR A 115 9.73 10.53 15.69
C THR A 115 8.47 11.20 16.19
N THR A 116 8.24 11.11 17.50
CA THR A 116 7.18 11.86 18.18
C THR A 116 7.78 13.16 18.68
N ASN A 117 7.12 14.29 18.45
CA ASN A 117 7.61 15.55 18.99
C ASN A 117 7.54 15.50 20.53
N GLY A 118 8.71 15.55 21.18
CA GLY A 118 8.90 15.27 22.60
C GLY A 118 8.43 16.38 23.55
N SER A 119 7.68 17.38 23.07
CA SER A 119 7.13 18.43 23.92
C SER A 119 6.11 17.79 24.88
N GLY A 120 6.54 17.55 26.12
CA GLY A 120 5.83 16.81 27.18
C GLY A 120 4.43 17.31 27.57
N TYR A 121 3.85 18.25 26.83
CA TYR A 121 2.47 18.69 26.96
C TYR A 121 1.51 18.04 25.94
N CYS A 122 2.01 17.47 24.83
CA CYS A 122 1.21 16.78 23.80
C CYS A 122 2.07 15.74 23.05
N SER A 123 2.57 14.73 23.74
CA SER A 123 3.53 13.73 23.22
C SER A 123 3.01 12.76 22.14
N TYR A 124 1.84 13.00 21.54
CA TYR A 124 1.13 11.97 20.76
C TYR A 124 0.45 12.44 19.47
N TYR A 125 0.62 13.70 19.04
CA TYR A 125 -0.19 14.25 17.94
C TYR A 125 0.60 14.68 16.71
N ASP A 126 1.92 14.88 16.83
CA ASP A 126 2.75 15.28 15.71
C ASP A 126 3.73 14.16 15.37
N LEU A 127 3.42 13.45 14.28
CA LEU A 127 4.43 12.63 13.62
C LEU A 127 5.41 13.60 12.97
N LEU A 128 6.67 13.49 13.39
CA LEU A 128 7.78 14.17 12.76
C LEU A 128 8.37 13.23 11.74
N TYR A 129 8.11 13.48 10.45
CA TYR A 129 8.79 12.74 9.39
C TYR A 129 10.13 13.40 9.12
N GLU A 130 11.22 12.70 9.42
CA GLU A 130 12.57 13.13 9.11
C GLU A 130 13.02 12.48 7.79
N ILE A 131 13.37 13.31 6.82
CA ILE A 131 13.93 12.93 5.53
C ILE A 131 15.39 13.40 5.48
N LYS A 132 16.32 12.47 5.63
CA LYS A 132 17.75 12.78 5.52
C LYS A 132 18.17 13.02 4.06
N ILE A 133 18.84 14.14 3.83
CA ILE A 133 19.32 14.54 2.50
C ILE A 133 20.74 13.98 2.29
N ASP A 134 21.05 13.54 1.07
CA ASP A 134 22.42 13.20 0.69
C ASP A 134 23.29 14.46 0.60
N LYS A 135 24.56 14.37 1.02
CA LYS A 135 25.53 15.47 0.94
C LYS A 135 25.71 15.98 -0.49
N ASP A 136 25.55 15.11 -1.49
CA ASP A 136 25.61 15.50 -2.90
C ASP A 136 24.58 16.59 -3.25
N CYS A 137 23.44 16.62 -2.55
CA CYS A 137 22.38 17.60 -2.78
C CYS A 137 22.69 19.00 -2.20
N TYR A 138 23.69 19.13 -1.32
CA TYR A 138 23.92 20.39 -0.58
C TYR A 138 24.33 21.53 -1.51
N SER A 139 24.90 21.20 -2.67
CA SER A 139 25.30 22.17 -3.69
C SER A 139 24.14 22.70 -4.54
N GLU A 140 22.98 22.04 -4.51
CA GLU A 140 21.80 22.39 -5.31
C GLU A 140 20.95 23.45 -4.61
N ILE A 141 21.41 24.70 -4.58
CA ILE A 141 20.66 25.81 -3.97
C ILE A 141 19.27 25.99 -4.62
N SER A 142 19.13 25.63 -5.90
CA SER A 142 17.86 25.62 -6.64
C SER A 142 16.81 24.72 -5.98
N PHE A 143 17.21 23.54 -5.49
CA PHE A 143 16.36 22.62 -4.75
C PHE A 143 15.79 23.27 -3.48
N PHE A 144 16.64 23.90 -2.65
CA PHE A 144 16.19 24.56 -1.43
C PHE A 144 15.29 25.79 -1.70
N LYS A 145 15.53 26.52 -2.80
CA LYS A 145 14.66 27.61 -3.25
C LYS A 145 13.28 27.14 -3.69
N GLU A 146 13.20 26.00 -4.39
CA GLU A 146 11.94 25.41 -4.81
C GLU A 146 11.11 24.95 -3.60
N ILE A 147 11.77 24.37 -2.58
CA ILE A 147 11.10 23.93 -1.35
C ILE A 147 10.45 25.10 -0.61
N TYR A 148 11.13 26.24 -0.53
CA TYR A 148 10.59 27.45 0.10
C TYR A 148 9.26 27.92 -0.54
N ASN A 149 9.08 27.66 -1.83
CA ASN A 149 7.89 28.07 -2.59
C ASN A 149 6.84 26.97 -2.73
N LEU A 150 6.97 25.85 -2.03
CA LEU A 150 5.98 24.76 -2.06
C LEU A 150 4.61 25.26 -1.58
N LYS A 151 3.69 25.44 -2.54
CA LYS A 151 2.26 25.54 -2.26
C LYS A 151 1.66 24.13 -2.30
N GLN A 152 1.18 23.66 -1.17
CA GLN A 152 0.59 22.32 -1.07
C GLN A 152 -0.84 22.32 -1.62
N ASN A 153 -1.13 21.43 -2.57
CA ASN A 153 -2.49 21.10 -2.99
C ASN A 153 -2.79 19.66 -2.57
N TYR A 154 -3.88 19.48 -1.82
CA TYR A 154 -4.30 18.19 -1.29
C TYR A 154 -5.50 17.67 -2.06
N GLU A 155 -5.38 16.50 -2.68
CA GLU A 155 -6.55 15.73 -3.11
C GLU A 155 -6.88 14.71 -2.01
N LYS A 156 -7.94 14.99 -1.26
CA LYS A 156 -8.47 14.05 -0.25
C LYS A 156 -9.47 13.12 -0.91
N CYS A 157 -9.34 11.81 -0.66
CA CYS A 157 -10.39 10.87 -1.06
C CYS A 157 -11.65 11.11 -0.24
N SER A 158 -12.79 11.13 -0.93
CA SER A 158 -14.06 11.54 -0.36
C SER A 158 -14.51 10.61 0.78
N PHE A 159 -14.26 9.30 0.64
CA PHE A 159 -14.71 8.30 1.61
C PHE A 159 -14.02 8.39 2.98
N ILE A 160 -12.88 9.09 3.06
CA ILE A 160 -12.06 9.20 4.27
C ILE A 160 -12.47 10.42 5.11
N SER A 161 -13.22 11.37 4.54
CA SER A 161 -13.67 12.58 5.25
C SER A 161 -14.37 12.24 6.56
N LYS A 162 -15.20 11.17 6.56
CA LYS A 162 -15.91 10.67 7.76
C LYS A 162 -14.99 10.35 8.93
N TYR A 163 -13.75 9.94 8.67
CA TYR A 163 -12.77 9.65 9.72
C TYR A 163 -12.15 10.94 10.24
N TYR A 164 -11.78 11.86 9.35
CA TYR A 164 -11.30 13.18 9.77
C TYR A 164 -12.35 13.97 10.57
N ASP A 165 -13.62 13.91 10.17
CA ASP A 165 -14.72 14.57 10.86
C ASP A 165 -15.03 13.93 12.23
N ALA A 166 -14.86 12.62 12.34
CA ALA A 166 -15.10 11.87 13.58
C ALA A 166 -13.97 12.02 14.61
N ILE A 167 -12.79 12.45 14.19
CA ILE A 167 -11.65 12.64 15.08
C ILE A 167 -11.67 14.08 15.58
N SER A 168 -12.22 14.28 16.78
CA SER A 168 -12.02 15.54 17.50
C SER A 168 -10.53 15.78 17.75
N TRP A 169 -10.13 17.03 17.96
CA TRP A 169 -8.73 17.43 18.23
C TRP A 169 -8.11 16.67 19.42
N TYR A 170 -8.92 16.10 20.33
CA TYR A 170 -8.49 15.29 21.48
C TYR A 170 -8.66 13.77 21.31
N GLY A 171 -9.16 13.29 20.17
CA GLY A 171 -9.73 11.94 20.02
C GLY A 171 -8.86 10.86 19.37
N TRP A 172 -7.67 11.18 18.84
CA TRP A 172 -6.89 10.24 18.00
C TRP A 172 -6.50 8.93 18.69
N GLN A 173 -6.11 8.97 19.98
CA GLN A 173 -5.77 7.75 20.73
C GLN A 173 -6.99 6.88 21.06
N ASP A 174 -8.11 7.52 21.37
CA ASP A 174 -9.38 6.83 21.57
C ASP A 174 -9.91 6.28 20.26
N PHE A 175 -9.64 6.96 19.14
CA PHE A 175 -10.09 6.57 17.81
C PHE A 175 -9.43 5.27 17.34
N SER A 176 -8.09 5.16 17.40
CA SER A 176 -7.40 3.92 17.04
C SER A 176 -7.76 2.75 17.97
N LYS A 177 -7.97 3.01 19.27
CA LYS A 177 -8.46 2.01 20.24
C LYS A 177 -9.91 1.60 20.01
N LYS A 178 -10.78 2.51 19.55
CA LYS A 178 -12.21 2.24 19.25
C LYS A 178 -12.41 1.25 18.11
N PHE A 179 -11.45 1.12 17.20
CA PHE A 179 -11.57 0.21 16.04
C PHE A 179 -11.04 -1.21 16.28
N GLU A 180 -10.57 -1.58 17.49
CA GLU A 180 -10.03 -2.91 17.83
C GLU A 180 -9.18 -3.52 16.69
N LEU A 181 -8.18 -2.77 16.22
CA LEU A 181 -7.38 -3.15 15.06
C LEU A 181 -6.66 -4.48 15.29
N ASP A 182 -7.00 -5.49 14.49
CA ASP A 182 -6.29 -6.77 14.49
C ASP A 182 -5.12 -6.69 13.52
N PHE A 183 -3.95 -6.34 14.05
CA PHE A 183 -2.74 -6.20 13.26
C PHE A 183 -2.24 -7.56 12.78
N ASN A 184 -2.57 -7.88 11.54
CA ASN A 184 -2.15 -9.12 10.89
C ASN A 184 -0.69 -9.07 10.46
N SER A 185 -0.12 -10.26 10.22
CA SER A 185 1.25 -10.38 9.71
C SER A 185 1.42 -9.74 8.33
N VAL A 186 2.63 -9.26 8.04
CA VAL A 186 3.06 -8.92 6.67
C VAL A 186 2.91 -10.16 5.76
N LYS A 187 2.27 -10.00 4.60
CA LYS A 187 1.96 -11.10 3.67
C LYS A 187 2.63 -10.86 2.33
N ILE A 188 3.09 -11.95 1.73
CA ILE A 188 3.77 -11.95 0.43
C ILE A 188 3.27 -13.12 -0.40
N VAL A 189 3.02 -12.88 -1.68
CA VAL A 189 2.82 -13.94 -2.66
C VAL A 189 4.16 -14.24 -3.33
N THR A 190 4.63 -15.47 -3.19
CA THR A 190 5.77 -15.93 -3.98
C THR A 190 5.30 -16.15 -5.41
N THR A 191 5.76 -15.31 -6.32
CA THR A 191 5.42 -15.39 -7.74
C THR A 191 6.62 -15.85 -8.55
N GLN A 192 6.35 -16.25 -9.79
CA GLN A 192 7.36 -16.54 -10.80
C GLN A 192 7.18 -15.55 -11.95
N THR A 193 8.24 -15.30 -12.72
CA THR A 193 8.24 -14.30 -13.82
C THR A 193 7.18 -14.56 -14.88
N LYS A 194 6.68 -15.80 -14.98
CA LYS A 194 5.62 -16.18 -15.93
C LYS A 194 4.24 -15.67 -15.53
N VAL A 195 3.98 -15.37 -14.26
CA VAL A 195 2.64 -15.01 -13.75
C VAL A 195 2.31 -13.55 -14.03
N ARG A 196 2.30 -13.14 -15.29
CA ARG A 196 2.14 -11.72 -15.68
C ARG A 196 0.68 -11.32 -15.92
N ARG A 197 -0.23 -12.24 -16.25
CA ARG A 197 -1.60 -11.89 -16.65
C ARG A 197 -2.65 -12.42 -15.69
N LEU A 198 -3.42 -11.54 -15.04
CA LEU A 198 -4.51 -11.93 -14.15
C LEU A 198 -5.64 -12.65 -14.90
N SER A 199 -5.79 -12.40 -16.21
CA SER A 199 -6.83 -13.04 -17.04
C SER A 199 -6.62 -14.55 -17.19
N TYR A 200 -5.40 -15.06 -17.01
CA TYR A 200 -5.19 -16.51 -16.89
C TYR A 200 -5.71 -17.07 -15.55
N ILE A 201 -5.74 -16.28 -14.47
CA ILE A 201 -6.39 -16.68 -13.22
C ILE A 201 -7.91 -16.78 -13.45
N LYS A 202 -8.52 -15.77 -14.08
CA LYS A 202 -9.93 -15.82 -14.54
C LYS A 202 -10.21 -17.09 -15.35
N MET A 203 -9.35 -17.39 -16.33
CA MET A 203 -9.44 -18.61 -17.14
C MET A 203 -9.43 -19.87 -16.27
N ILE A 204 -8.46 -20.01 -15.38
CA ILE A 204 -8.32 -21.16 -14.49
C ILE A 204 -9.57 -21.35 -13.63
N LEU A 205 -10.12 -20.28 -13.06
CA LEU A 205 -11.35 -20.35 -12.26
C LEU A 205 -12.55 -20.78 -13.11
N SER A 206 -12.68 -20.23 -14.32
CA SER A 206 -13.77 -20.55 -15.23
C SER A 206 -13.78 -22.02 -15.68
N MET A 207 -12.62 -22.71 -15.70
CA MET A 207 -12.56 -24.14 -16.05
C MET A 207 -13.42 -24.99 -15.11
N PHE A 208 -13.56 -24.60 -13.83
CA PHE A 208 -14.36 -25.32 -12.85
C PHE A 208 -15.87 -25.19 -13.06
N SER A 209 -16.34 -24.38 -14.01
CA SER A 209 -17.75 -24.43 -14.47
C SER A 209 -18.10 -25.78 -15.10
N LYS A 210 -17.11 -26.46 -15.69
CA LYS A 210 -17.27 -27.76 -16.37
C LYS A 210 -16.92 -28.96 -15.49
N SER A 211 -16.26 -28.73 -14.35
CA SER A 211 -15.82 -29.79 -13.44
C SER A 211 -15.66 -29.29 -12.01
N ASN A 212 -16.15 -30.05 -11.03
CA ASN A 212 -16.00 -29.72 -9.61
C ASN A 212 -14.56 -29.87 -9.08
N TYR A 213 -13.70 -30.60 -9.79
CA TYR A 213 -12.30 -30.78 -9.43
C TYR A 213 -11.43 -31.16 -10.63
N TYR A 214 -10.12 -31.01 -10.48
CA TYR A 214 -9.12 -31.52 -11.43
C TYR A 214 -8.01 -32.28 -10.70
N PRO A 215 -7.66 -33.51 -11.11
CA PRO A 215 -6.49 -34.21 -10.59
C PRO A 215 -5.20 -33.41 -10.86
N ASP A 216 -4.29 -33.39 -9.88
CA ASP A 216 -3.06 -32.60 -9.91
C ASP A 216 -2.14 -32.94 -11.09
N ASN A 217 -2.04 -34.23 -11.42
CA ASN A 217 -1.20 -34.78 -12.48
C ASN A 217 -1.61 -34.36 -13.91
N ILE A 218 -2.85 -33.91 -14.11
CA ILE A 218 -3.34 -33.47 -15.42
C ILE A 218 -3.73 -32.00 -15.48
N PHE A 219 -3.93 -31.35 -14.33
CA PHE A 219 -4.52 -30.02 -14.29
C PHE A 219 -3.67 -28.98 -15.03
N ASN A 220 -2.36 -29.00 -14.82
CA ASN A 220 -1.45 -28.08 -15.49
C ASN A 220 -1.51 -28.22 -17.02
N ASN A 221 -1.44 -29.45 -17.54
CA ASN A 221 -1.55 -29.70 -18.99
C ASN A 221 -2.90 -29.21 -19.56
N LYS A 222 -3.99 -29.37 -18.80
CA LYS A 222 -5.31 -28.84 -19.21
C LYS A 222 -5.33 -27.31 -19.27
N ILE A 223 -4.65 -26.63 -18.34
CA ILE A 223 -4.52 -25.18 -18.36
C ILE A 223 -3.73 -24.72 -19.58
N GLU A 224 -2.61 -25.37 -19.91
CA GLU A 224 -1.83 -25.04 -21.11
C GLU A 224 -2.65 -25.21 -22.40
N LEU A 225 -3.44 -26.28 -22.50
CA LEU A 225 -4.33 -26.52 -23.64
C LEU A 225 -5.45 -25.48 -23.76
N GLU A 226 -6.03 -25.06 -22.62
CA GLU A 226 -7.06 -24.02 -22.60
C GLU A 226 -6.46 -22.65 -22.93
N ALA A 227 -5.29 -22.32 -22.36
CA ALA A 227 -4.58 -21.06 -22.59
C ALA A 227 -4.27 -20.81 -24.07
N LYS A 228 -3.93 -21.87 -24.82
CA LYS A 228 -3.65 -21.79 -26.26
C LYS A 228 -4.78 -21.13 -27.06
N ARG A 229 -6.03 -21.28 -26.63
CA ARG A 229 -7.20 -20.66 -27.30
C ARG A 229 -7.20 -19.14 -27.21
N TYR A 230 -6.46 -18.58 -26.26
CA TYR A 230 -6.43 -17.14 -26.01
C TYR A 230 -5.16 -16.46 -26.52
N ASN A 231 -4.25 -17.19 -27.18
CA ASN A 231 -2.96 -16.65 -27.59
C ASN A 231 -3.07 -15.43 -28.50
N GLU A 232 -4.01 -15.42 -29.45
CA GLU A 232 -4.24 -14.29 -30.36
C GLU A 232 -4.68 -13.04 -29.59
N TYR A 233 -5.59 -13.18 -28.62
CA TYR A 233 -5.98 -12.07 -27.75
C TYR A 233 -4.81 -11.50 -26.93
N LEU A 234 -3.84 -12.32 -26.51
CA LEU A 234 -2.66 -11.83 -25.80
C LEU A 234 -1.74 -11.02 -26.72
N LEU A 235 -1.64 -11.41 -28.00
CA LEU A 235 -0.82 -10.70 -28.99
C LEU A 235 -1.37 -9.31 -29.32
N GLU A 236 -2.70 -9.17 -29.27
CA GLU A 236 -3.40 -7.89 -29.45
C GLU A 236 -3.47 -7.04 -28.17
N TYR A 237 -3.04 -7.60 -27.03
CA TYR A 237 -3.05 -6.89 -25.76
C TYR A 237 -1.82 -5.99 -25.60
N ILE A 238 -1.91 -5.03 -24.67
CA ILE A 238 -0.87 -4.02 -24.44
C ILE A 238 0.52 -4.59 -24.20
N ASN A 239 0.59 -5.80 -23.65
CA ASN A 239 1.85 -6.49 -23.42
C ASN A 239 1.70 -7.99 -23.64
N THR A 240 2.46 -8.50 -24.60
CA THR A 240 2.40 -9.89 -25.07
C THR A 240 3.16 -10.88 -24.17
N LYS A 241 3.87 -10.39 -23.15
CA LYS A 241 4.60 -11.23 -22.20
C LYS A 241 3.65 -12.03 -21.29
N GLY A 242 4.13 -13.19 -20.84
CA GLY A 242 3.40 -14.03 -19.88
C GLY A 242 2.66 -15.22 -20.50
N LEU A 243 2.94 -15.52 -21.77
CA LEU A 243 2.40 -16.65 -22.52
C LEU A 243 2.55 -17.98 -21.75
N ILE A 244 1.47 -18.76 -21.72
CA ILE A 244 1.45 -20.14 -21.22
C ILE A 244 1.60 -21.08 -22.41
N ASP A 245 2.82 -21.58 -22.63
CA ASP A 245 3.12 -22.52 -23.71
C ASP A 245 2.78 -23.98 -23.35
N ILE A 246 2.45 -24.78 -24.36
CA ILE A 246 2.30 -26.23 -24.17
C ILE A 246 3.68 -26.85 -23.91
N THR A 247 3.78 -27.57 -22.80
CA THR A 247 4.98 -28.32 -22.41
C THR A 247 4.63 -29.78 -22.17
N LYS A 248 5.65 -30.65 -22.08
CA LYS A 248 5.43 -32.08 -21.81
C LYS A 248 4.85 -32.36 -20.42
N SER A 249 5.07 -31.45 -19.46
CA SER A 249 4.79 -31.69 -18.04
C SER A 249 3.94 -30.61 -17.37
N GLY A 250 3.39 -29.66 -18.13
CA GLY A 250 2.54 -28.61 -17.55
C GLY A 250 3.32 -27.51 -16.82
N ASN A 251 4.63 -27.40 -17.08
CA ASN A 251 5.51 -26.53 -16.29
C ASN A 251 5.27 -25.05 -16.56
N SER A 252 4.63 -24.67 -17.67
CA SER A 252 4.40 -23.25 -17.97
C SER A 252 3.22 -22.69 -17.17
N SER A 253 2.19 -23.50 -16.89
CA SER A 253 0.99 -23.11 -16.15
C SER A 253 1.11 -23.28 -14.64
N LYS A 254 2.02 -24.15 -14.16
CA LYS A 254 2.21 -24.44 -12.73
C LYS A 254 2.33 -23.18 -11.85
N PRO A 255 3.10 -22.13 -12.23
CA PRO A 255 3.17 -20.91 -11.43
C PRO A 255 1.83 -20.17 -11.23
N TYR A 256 0.93 -20.25 -12.22
CA TYR A 256 -0.41 -19.68 -12.10
C TYR A 256 -1.28 -20.46 -11.11
N VAL A 257 -1.16 -21.79 -11.09
CA VAL A 257 -1.85 -22.63 -10.08
C VAL A 257 -1.35 -22.31 -8.68
N GLU A 258 -0.03 -22.19 -8.49
CA GLU A 258 0.57 -21.80 -7.21
C GLU A 258 0.08 -20.41 -6.77
N THR A 259 0.00 -19.46 -7.69
CA THR A 259 -0.54 -18.12 -7.41
C THR A 259 -2.01 -18.17 -7.00
N CYS A 260 -2.84 -18.99 -7.67
CA CYS A 260 -4.24 -19.17 -7.29
C CYS A 260 -4.39 -19.74 -5.86
N LEU A 261 -3.49 -20.65 -5.44
CA LEU A 261 -3.46 -21.16 -4.07
C LEU A 261 -3.05 -20.05 -3.07
N SER A 262 -2.02 -19.26 -3.39
CA SER A 262 -1.58 -18.14 -2.54
C SER A 262 -2.62 -17.03 -2.39
N LEU A 263 -3.40 -16.76 -3.44
CA LEU A 263 -4.56 -15.86 -3.40
C LEU A 263 -5.79 -16.50 -2.75
N LYS A 264 -5.70 -17.75 -2.30
CA LYS A 264 -6.79 -18.53 -1.69
C LYS A 264 -8.00 -18.69 -2.61
N LEU A 265 -7.80 -18.70 -3.94
CA LEU A 265 -8.86 -18.90 -4.93
C LEU A 265 -9.05 -20.38 -5.26
N LEU A 266 -7.99 -21.17 -5.11
CA LEU A 266 -8.02 -22.64 -5.16
C LEU A 266 -7.58 -23.22 -3.81
N TYR A 267 -7.92 -24.49 -3.59
CA TYR A 267 -7.23 -25.34 -2.60
C TYR A 267 -6.87 -26.69 -3.23
N SER A 268 -5.90 -27.37 -2.62
CA SER A 268 -5.51 -28.73 -2.98
C SER A 268 -5.86 -29.68 -1.85
N GLN A 269 -6.55 -30.78 -2.17
CA GLN A 269 -6.87 -31.85 -1.23
C GLN A 269 -6.88 -33.18 -1.98
N ASN A 270 -6.25 -34.22 -1.40
CA ASN A 270 -6.23 -35.56 -1.98
C ASN A 270 -5.78 -35.60 -3.45
N ASN A 271 -4.68 -34.89 -3.78
CA ASN A 271 -4.10 -34.78 -5.12
C ASN A 271 -5.09 -34.22 -6.17
N LYS A 272 -6.00 -33.35 -5.72
CA LYS A 272 -6.99 -32.69 -6.57
C LYS A 272 -7.04 -31.20 -6.25
N TYR A 273 -7.15 -30.40 -7.28
CA TYR A 273 -7.45 -28.98 -7.17
C TYR A 273 -8.96 -28.75 -7.23
N GLN A 274 -9.44 -27.84 -6.40
CA GLN A 274 -10.84 -27.43 -6.31
C GLN A 274 -10.93 -25.91 -6.09
N LEU A 275 -12.06 -25.32 -6.48
CA LEU A 275 -12.36 -23.93 -6.14
C LEU A 275 -12.49 -23.79 -4.64
N SER A 276 -11.76 -22.84 -4.07
CA SER A 276 -12.00 -22.41 -2.70
C SER A 276 -13.37 -21.76 -2.57
N LYS A 277 -13.73 -21.46 -1.32
CA LYS A 277 -14.92 -20.66 -1.03
C LYS A 277 -14.92 -19.33 -1.81
N TYR A 278 -13.76 -18.69 -1.99
CA TYR A 278 -13.63 -17.45 -2.75
C TYR A 278 -13.64 -17.66 -4.26
N GLY A 279 -12.99 -18.73 -4.76
CA GLY A 279 -13.07 -19.09 -6.18
C GLY A 279 -14.49 -19.40 -6.64
N LYS A 280 -15.32 -20.00 -5.76
CA LYS A 280 -16.75 -20.20 -6.03
C LYS A 280 -17.52 -18.88 -6.16
N ILE A 281 -17.21 -17.88 -5.33
CA ILE A 281 -17.83 -16.55 -5.44
C ILE A 281 -17.50 -15.94 -6.81
N PHE A 282 -16.24 -15.99 -7.24
CA PHE A 282 -15.84 -15.47 -8.55
C PHE A 282 -16.68 -16.07 -9.69
N ASN A 283 -16.80 -17.39 -9.73
CA ASN A 283 -17.56 -18.07 -10.79
C ASN A 283 -19.06 -17.78 -10.76
N VAL A 284 -19.64 -17.56 -9.57
CA VAL A 284 -21.05 -17.15 -9.46
C VAL A 284 -21.21 -15.71 -9.95
N LEU A 285 -20.34 -14.80 -9.48
CA LEU A 285 -20.35 -13.39 -9.88
C LEU A 285 -20.14 -13.22 -11.39
N SER A 286 -19.26 -14.00 -12.01
CA SER A 286 -19.00 -13.92 -13.44
C SER A 286 -20.22 -14.26 -14.31
N ASN A 287 -21.18 -15.04 -13.78
CA ASN A 287 -22.42 -15.36 -14.48
C ASN A 287 -23.52 -14.32 -14.20
N GLU A 288 -23.46 -13.63 -13.06
CA GLU A 288 -24.47 -12.66 -12.63
C GLU A 288 -24.16 -11.21 -13.07
N ILE A 289 -22.88 -10.90 -13.25
CA ILE A 289 -22.36 -9.59 -13.62
C ILE A 289 -21.73 -9.73 -15.01
N GLU A 290 -22.58 -9.89 -16.04
CA GLU A 290 -22.10 -9.98 -17.41
C GLU A 290 -21.54 -8.64 -17.90
N GLU A 291 -20.21 -8.53 -17.93
CA GLU A 291 -19.50 -7.57 -18.76
C GLU A 291 -18.58 -8.38 -19.68
N VAL A 292 -18.88 -8.40 -20.98
CA VAL A 292 -18.01 -9.06 -21.97
C VAL A 292 -17.02 -8.03 -22.51
N PRO A 293 -15.75 -8.06 -22.08
CA PRO A 293 -14.72 -7.22 -22.67
C PRO A 293 -14.45 -7.70 -24.10
N GLY A 294 -14.08 -6.78 -25.00
CA GLY A 294 -13.74 -7.13 -26.39
C GLY A 294 -12.55 -8.10 -26.47
N ASN A 295 -11.50 -7.85 -25.67
CA ASN A 295 -10.32 -8.71 -25.57
C ASN A 295 -10.34 -9.49 -24.25
N TYR A 296 -10.10 -10.81 -24.30
CA TYR A 296 -10.12 -11.70 -23.13
C TYR A 296 -9.16 -11.27 -22.00
N PHE A 297 -8.02 -10.65 -22.35
CA PHE A 297 -7.05 -10.16 -21.38
C PHE A 297 -7.47 -8.85 -20.73
N SER A 298 -8.44 -8.13 -21.28
CA SER A 298 -9.01 -6.95 -20.63
C SER A 298 -10.00 -7.39 -19.56
N LEU A 299 -9.67 -7.18 -18.30
CA LEU A 299 -10.57 -7.51 -17.19
C LEU A 299 -11.73 -6.50 -17.11
N SER A 300 -12.91 -6.98 -16.74
CA SER A 300 -14.05 -6.11 -16.39
C SER A 300 -13.79 -5.34 -15.09
N LYS A 301 -14.61 -4.33 -14.77
CA LYS A 301 -14.45 -3.59 -13.49
C LYS A 301 -14.60 -4.52 -12.29
N TYR A 302 -15.57 -5.44 -12.32
CA TYR A 302 -15.76 -6.40 -11.24
C TYR A 302 -14.56 -7.34 -11.09
N GLU A 303 -13.96 -7.81 -12.20
CA GLU A 303 -12.83 -8.72 -12.16
C GLU A 303 -11.60 -8.05 -11.56
N LYS A 304 -11.34 -6.80 -11.96
CA LYS A 304 -10.26 -5.99 -11.40
C LYS A 304 -10.45 -5.78 -9.90
N SER A 305 -11.63 -5.35 -9.47
CA SER A 305 -11.95 -5.21 -8.04
C SER A 305 -11.81 -6.52 -7.28
N PHE A 306 -12.26 -7.64 -7.85
CA PHE A 306 -12.15 -8.94 -7.22
C PHE A 306 -10.69 -9.36 -7.03
N PHE A 307 -9.85 -9.28 -8.07
CA PHE A 307 -8.44 -9.62 -7.93
C PHE A 307 -7.69 -8.66 -7.01
N LEU A 308 -7.99 -7.36 -7.08
CA LEU A 308 -7.39 -6.37 -6.18
C LEU A 308 -7.69 -6.68 -4.71
N PHE A 309 -8.93 -7.07 -4.38
CA PHE A 309 -9.31 -7.46 -3.02
C PHE A 309 -8.44 -8.59 -2.44
N PHE A 310 -8.09 -9.59 -3.25
CA PHE A 310 -7.27 -10.72 -2.82
C PHE A 310 -5.76 -10.45 -2.91
N ILE A 311 -5.30 -9.65 -3.88
CA ILE A 311 -3.90 -9.22 -3.95
C ILE A 311 -3.57 -8.36 -2.73
N MET A 312 -4.43 -7.42 -2.34
CA MET A 312 -4.27 -6.65 -1.10
C MET A 312 -4.23 -7.55 0.14
N GLN A 313 -5.03 -8.62 0.16
CA GLN A 313 -5.03 -9.57 1.27
C GLN A 313 -3.72 -10.35 1.38
N SER A 314 -3.16 -10.80 0.25
CA SER A 314 -2.11 -11.82 0.23
C SER A 314 -0.72 -11.28 -0.11
N ASP A 315 -0.62 -10.07 -0.67
CA ASP A 315 0.61 -9.51 -1.25
C ASP A 315 0.86 -8.04 -0.89
N ASN A 316 0.36 -7.63 0.28
CA ASN A 316 0.35 -6.24 0.74
C ASN A 316 1.73 -5.57 0.70
N LEU A 317 2.79 -6.28 1.06
CA LEU A 317 4.14 -5.73 1.16
C LEU A 317 4.66 -5.24 -0.18
N TYR A 318 4.68 -6.13 -1.17
CA TYR A 318 5.26 -5.82 -2.47
C TYR A 318 4.34 -4.93 -3.30
N LEU A 319 3.02 -5.07 -3.16
CA LEU A 319 2.06 -4.18 -3.83
C LEU A 319 2.27 -2.73 -3.41
N TRP A 320 2.24 -2.45 -2.11
CA TRP A 320 2.34 -1.08 -1.61
C TRP A 320 3.72 -0.47 -1.90
N ALA A 321 4.80 -1.22 -1.62
CA ALA A 321 6.15 -0.73 -1.90
C ALA A 321 6.36 -0.40 -3.38
N LEU A 322 5.76 -1.16 -4.29
CA LEU A 322 5.83 -0.88 -5.72
C LEU A 322 5.08 0.41 -6.09
N LEU A 323 3.89 0.63 -5.52
CA LEU A 323 3.12 1.85 -5.75
C LEU A 323 3.85 3.09 -5.23
N ASP A 324 4.46 3.02 -4.03
CA ASP A 324 5.26 4.12 -3.50
C ASP A 324 6.42 4.47 -4.44
N LEU A 325 7.17 3.47 -4.90
CA LEU A 325 8.30 3.68 -5.80
C LEU A 325 7.87 4.28 -7.13
N ILE A 326 6.78 3.80 -7.71
CA ILE A 326 6.24 4.35 -8.97
C ILE A 326 5.84 5.81 -8.78
N TYR A 327 5.19 6.12 -7.65
CA TYR A 327 4.79 7.49 -7.33
C TYR A 327 6.00 8.41 -7.10
N ILE A 328 6.96 8.01 -6.25
CA ILE A 328 8.15 8.78 -5.90
C ILE A 328 9.04 9.02 -7.12
N GLN A 329 9.22 8.04 -8.00
CA GLN A 329 10.12 8.19 -9.16
C GLN A 329 9.54 9.06 -10.30
N ASN A 330 8.51 9.85 -10.00
CA ASN A 330 8.00 10.98 -10.79
C ASN A 330 7.52 10.64 -12.20
N ASN A 331 6.53 9.75 -12.31
CA ASN A 331 5.75 9.49 -13.54
C ASN A 331 6.56 9.15 -14.81
N LYS A 332 7.84 8.77 -14.73
CA LYS A 332 8.66 8.36 -15.90
C LYS A 332 9.68 7.26 -15.57
N THR A 333 9.43 6.49 -14.51
CA THR A 333 10.34 5.41 -14.13
C THR A 333 10.20 4.20 -15.05
N THR A 334 11.21 3.34 -15.07
CA THR A 334 11.25 2.09 -15.82
C THR A 334 11.36 0.88 -14.88
N ILE A 335 11.03 -0.33 -15.37
CA ILE A 335 11.22 -1.58 -14.59
C ILE A 335 12.67 -1.70 -14.11
N LYS A 336 13.63 -1.27 -14.94
CA LYS A 336 15.06 -1.31 -14.65
C LYS A 336 15.42 -0.40 -13.47
N GLU A 337 14.84 0.80 -13.42
CA GLU A 337 15.10 1.76 -12.34
C GLU A 337 14.46 1.30 -11.02
N ILE A 338 13.22 0.82 -11.06
CA ILE A 338 12.57 0.22 -9.88
C ILE A 338 13.45 -0.92 -9.32
N LYS A 339 13.91 -1.85 -10.18
CA LYS A 339 14.79 -2.97 -9.77
C LYS A 339 16.10 -2.52 -9.10
N LYS A 340 16.61 -1.33 -9.37
CA LYS A 340 17.85 -0.85 -8.73
C LYS A 340 17.64 -0.50 -7.25
N VAL A 341 16.48 0.05 -6.92
CA VAL A 341 16.20 0.61 -5.59
C VAL A 341 15.25 -0.24 -4.74
N PHE A 342 14.52 -1.19 -5.35
CA PHE A 342 13.44 -1.92 -4.68
C PHE A 342 13.87 -2.68 -3.42
N GLN A 343 15.00 -3.39 -3.45
CA GLN A 343 15.45 -4.20 -2.32
C GLN A 343 15.77 -3.32 -1.10
N GLU A 344 16.54 -2.25 -1.31
CA GLU A 344 16.91 -1.29 -0.27
C GLU A 344 15.66 -0.59 0.29
N TYR A 345 14.77 -0.12 -0.59
CA TYR A 345 13.50 0.49 -0.19
C TYR A 345 12.67 -0.45 0.69
N LEU A 346 12.52 -1.71 0.28
CA LEU A 346 11.76 -2.72 1.00
C LEU A 346 12.33 -2.98 2.40
N ILE A 347 13.66 -3.13 2.51
CA ILE A 347 14.33 -3.34 3.79
C ILE A 347 14.11 -2.15 4.71
N ASN A 348 14.26 -0.92 4.21
CA ASN A 348 14.06 0.30 4.98
C ASN A 348 12.61 0.40 5.48
N GLN A 349 11.63 0.08 4.65
CA GLN A 349 10.21 0.04 5.04
C GLN A 349 9.93 -1.01 6.12
N LEU A 350 10.54 -2.20 6.04
CA LEU A 350 10.35 -3.24 7.05
C LEU A 350 11.00 -2.88 8.39
N TYR A 351 12.21 -2.28 8.38
CA TYR A 351 12.84 -1.75 9.59
C TYR A 351 11.99 -0.65 10.22
N PHE A 352 11.45 0.24 9.39
CA PHE A 352 10.52 1.28 9.81
C PHE A 352 9.30 0.67 10.52
N THR A 353 8.64 -0.34 9.92
CA THR A 353 7.53 -1.07 10.57
C THR A 353 7.96 -1.69 11.90
N VAL A 354 9.11 -2.36 12.00
CA VAL A 354 9.55 -2.98 13.28
C VAL A 354 9.74 -1.94 14.39
N LYS A 355 10.33 -0.80 14.04
CA LYS A 355 10.69 0.27 14.98
C LYS A 355 9.48 1.07 15.44
N HIS A 356 8.56 1.40 14.53
CA HIS A 356 7.51 2.39 14.78
C HIS A 356 6.10 1.81 14.89
N SER A 357 5.85 0.60 14.36
CA SER A 357 4.53 -0.01 14.45
C SER A 357 4.25 -0.57 15.86
N ASN A 358 3.01 -0.35 16.30
CA ASN A 358 2.40 -0.93 17.50
C ASN A 358 1.90 -2.36 17.24
N ILE A 359 2.79 -3.22 16.75
CA ILE A 359 2.50 -4.62 16.45
C ILE A 359 3.08 -5.57 17.50
N PRO A 360 2.48 -6.76 17.71
CA PRO A 360 2.99 -7.74 18.67
C PRO A 360 4.43 -8.18 18.38
N ASN A 361 5.21 -8.47 19.42
CA ASN A 361 6.61 -8.94 19.30
C ASN A 361 6.77 -10.17 18.39
N LYS A 362 5.77 -11.06 18.36
CA LYS A 362 5.73 -12.22 17.46
C LYS A 362 5.74 -11.79 15.99
N GLU A 363 5.00 -10.74 15.65
CA GLU A 363 4.97 -10.17 14.30
C GLU A 363 6.26 -9.42 13.99
N LYS A 364 6.79 -8.64 14.94
CA LYS A 364 8.13 -8.02 14.80
C LYS A 364 9.20 -9.05 14.47
N SER A 365 9.23 -10.19 15.17
CA SER A 365 10.17 -11.29 14.91
C SER A 365 10.04 -11.89 13.50
N LYS A 366 8.80 -12.08 13.01
CA LYS A 366 8.56 -12.54 11.63
C LYS A 366 9.08 -11.53 10.60
N ILE A 367 8.88 -10.23 10.84
CA ILE A 367 9.39 -9.17 9.97
C ILE A 367 10.93 -9.17 9.98
N THR A 368 11.56 -9.28 11.15
CA THR A 368 13.03 -9.38 11.24
C THR A 368 13.57 -10.60 10.49
N SER A 369 12.90 -11.75 10.59
CA SER A 369 13.26 -12.94 9.79
C SER A 369 13.14 -12.69 8.28
N LEU A 370 12.07 -11.98 7.86
CA LEU A 370 11.88 -11.58 6.47
C LEU A 370 12.99 -10.62 5.99
N ILE A 371 13.38 -9.64 6.80
CA ILE A 371 14.51 -8.73 6.51
C ILE A 371 15.79 -9.53 6.28
N ASN A 372 16.14 -10.44 7.20
CA ASN A 372 17.33 -11.29 7.07
C ASN A 372 17.29 -12.16 5.80
N ARG A 373 16.11 -12.65 5.43
CA ARG A 373 15.91 -13.41 4.19
C ARG A 373 16.12 -12.55 2.94
N ILE A 374 15.69 -11.30 2.95
CA ILE A 374 15.88 -10.37 1.81
C ILE A 374 17.35 -9.96 1.70
N ASN A 375 18.02 -9.69 2.82
CA ASN A 375 19.45 -9.37 2.87
C ASN A 375 20.33 -10.53 2.35
N SER A 376 19.89 -11.77 2.51
CA SER A 376 20.64 -12.97 2.08
C SER A 376 20.41 -13.38 0.61
N TRP A 377 19.75 -12.54 -0.20
CA TRP A 377 19.60 -12.79 -1.63
C TRP A 377 20.96 -12.79 -2.34
N LYS A 378 21.43 -13.96 -2.76
CA LYS A 378 22.71 -14.11 -3.48
C LYS A 378 22.76 -13.39 -4.83
N LYS A 379 21.63 -13.36 -5.55
CA LYS A 379 21.47 -12.68 -6.84
C LYS A 379 20.17 -11.86 -6.83
N PRO A 380 20.16 -10.69 -6.19
CA PRO A 380 18.93 -9.90 -5.99
C PRO A 380 18.14 -9.67 -7.28
N GLN A 381 18.82 -9.43 -8.40
CA GLN A 381 18.20 -9.20 -9.70
C GLN A 381 17.29 -10.35 -10.17
N VAL A 382 17.63 -11.60 -9.87
CA VAL A 382 16.79 -12.77 -10.23
C VAL A 382 15.51 -12.80 -9.39
N TYR A 383 15.63 -12.56 -8.08
CA TYR A 383 14.47 -12.47 -7.19
C TYR A 383 13.56 -11.30 -7.59
N LEU A 384 14.15 -10.14 -7.89
CA LEU A 384 13.44 -8.95 -8.32
C LEU A 384 12.72 -9.13 -9.65
N GLU A 385 13.24 -9.95 -10.57
CA GLU A 385 12.51 -10.33 -11.79
C GLU A 385 11.21 -11.06 -11.44
N HIS A 386 11.28 -12.02 -10.51
CA HIS A 386 10.13 -12.79 -10.04
C HIS A 386 9.16 -11.98 -9.19
N ILE A 387 9.60 -10.86 -8.61
CA ILE A 387 8.75 -9.99 -7.79
C ILE A 387 8.12 -8.87 -8.63
N ILE A 388 8.93 -8.05 -9.28
CA ILE A 388 8.49 -6.79 -9.89
C ILE A 388 7.74 -7.03 -11.19
N GLU A 389 8.24 -7.91 -12.08
CA GLU A 389 7.63 -8.03 -13.40
C GLU A 389 6.20 -8.57 -13.38
N PRO A 390 5.88 -9.65 -12.62
CA PRO A 390 4.50 -10.08 -12.44
C PRO A 390 3.60 -8.94 -11.95
N ARG A 391 4.04 -8.20 -10.93
CA ARG A 391 3.23 -7.17 -10.27
C ARG A 391 3.00 -5.95 -11.12
N ILE A 392 4.01 -5.45 -11.85
CA ILE A 392 3.83 -4.37 -12.82
C ILE A 392 2.76 -4.76 -13.85
N ASN A 393 2.79 -6.01 -14.31
CA ASN A 393 1.80 -6.50 -15.25
C ASN A 393 0.41 -6.69 -14.62
N TRP A 394 0.31 -7.07 -13.34
CA TRP A 394 -0.95 -7.08 -12.61
C TRP A 394 -1.51 -5.67 -12.44
N LEU A 395 -0.67 -4.68 -12.10
CA LEU A 395 -1.08 -3.30 -11.97
C LEU A 395 -1.64 -2.75 -13.29
N LEU A 396 -1.07 -3.14 -14.44
CA LEU A 396 -1.66 -2.85 -15.77
C LEU A 396 -3.03 -3.51 -15.96
N ASP A 397 -3.15 -4.81 -15.65
CA ASP A 397 -4.42 -5.54 -15.79
C ASP A 397 -5.53 -4.98 -14.89
N LEU A 398 -5.15 -4.37 -13.75
CA LEU A 398 -6.05 -3.72 -12.79
C LEU A 398 -6.39 -2.26 -13.15
N ASP A 399 -5.86 -1.74 -14.27
CA ASP A 399 -5.89 -0.33 -14.66
C ASP A 399 -5.28 0.63 -13.62
N LEU A 400 -4.31 0.17 -12.81
CA LEU A 400 -3.59 1.03 -11.87
C LEU A 400 -2.38 1.73 -12.50
N LEU A 401 -2.00 1.33 -13.72
CA LEU A 401 -0.95 1.97 -14.50
C LEU A 401 -1.52 2.52 -15.80
N ASP A 402 -0.97 3.66 -16.22
CA ASP A 402 -1.30 4.28 -17.49
C ASP A 402 -0.78 3.43 -18.65
N LYS A 403 -1.69 3.08 -19.56
CA LYS A 403 -1.42 2.19 -20.69
C LYS A 403 -0.58 2.88 -21.76
N ASP A 404 -0.86 4.13 -22.07
CA ASP A 404 -0.19 4.86 -23.13
C ASP A 404 1.26 5.20 -22.74
N GLU A 405 1.47 5.52 -21.47
CA GLU A 405 2.82 5.66 -20.90
C GLU A 405 3.57 4.33 -20.86
N PHE A 406 2.88 3.22 -20.54
CA PHE A 406 3.50 1.90 -20.55
C PHE A 406 4.00 1.48 -21.92
N LEU A 407 3.26 1.81 -22.99
CA LEU A 407 3.71 1.57 -24.37
C LEU A 407 4.96 2.37 -24.73
N GLN A 408 5.20 3.49 -24.05
CA GLN A 408 6.42 4.30 -24.17
C GLN A 408 7.57 3.80 -23.26
N ASN A 409 7.40 2.65 -22.60
CA ASN A 409 8.28 2.07 -21.58
C ASN A 409 8.35 2.85 -20.26
N ASN A 410 7.43 3.77 -20.01
CA ASN A 410 7.30 4.46 -18.74
C ASN A 410 6.35 3.70 -17.81
N ILE A 411 6.55 3.80 -16.51
CA ILE A 411 5.65 3.25 -15.50
C ILE A 411 5.08 4.41 -14.72
N VAL A 412 3.78 4.61 -14.89
CA VAL A 412 3.05 5.77 -14.36
C VAL A 412 1.75 5.28 -13.80
N LEU A 413 1.34 5.82 -12.64
CA LEU A 413 -0.01 5.56 -12.14
C LEU A 413 -1.03 6.16 -13.10
N SER A 414 -2.05 5.40 -13.45
CA SER A 414 -3.25 5.93 -14.10
C SER A 414 -4.02 6.83 -13.13
N LYS A 415 -5.12 7.45 -13.59
CA LYS A 415 -6.05 8.17 -12.71
C LYS A 415 -6.58 7.24 -11.61
N GLU A 416 -7.03 6.05 -11.99
CA GLU A 416 -7.53 5.02 -11.07
C GLU A 416 -6.43 4.58 -10.10
N GLY A 417 -5.20 4.38 -10.61
CA GLY A 417 -4.03 4.04 -9.82
C GLY A 417 -3.69 5.10 -8.77
N TYR A 418 -3.78 6.37 -9.14
CA TYR A 418 -3.58 7.49 -8.23
C TYR A 418 -4.66 7.52 -7.13
N VAL A 419 -5.95 7.39 -7.49
CA VAL A 419 -7.06 7.36 -6.50
C VAL A 419 -6.93 6.17 -5.54
N PHE A 420 -6.55 5.00 -6.05
CA PHE A 420 -6.29 3.84 -5.21
C PHE A 420 -5.15 4.11 -4.23
N PHE A 421 -4.04 4.63 -4.74
CA PHE A 421 -2.85 4.89 -3.95
C PHE A 421 -3.07 5.99 -2.90
N SER A 422 -3.76 7.08 -3.25
CA SER A 422 -4.15 8.12 -2.30
C SER A 422 -5.05 7.53 -1.20
N GLY A 423 -6.02 6.69 -1.56
CA GLY A 423 -6.88 6.00 -0.59
C GLY A 423 -6.09 5.12 0.40
N LEU A 424 -5.08 4.39 -0.07
CA LEU A 424 -4.18 3.62 0.81
C LEU A 424 -3.39 4.52 1.76
N ASN A 425 -2.80 5.60 1.24
CA ASN A 425 -1.95 6.49 2.03
C ASN A 425 -2.75 7.28 3.06
N SER A 426 -3.93 7.77 2.71
CA SER A 426 -4.81 8.42 3.67
C SER A 426 -5.30 7.45 4.76
N TYR A 427 -5.46 6.16 4.44
CA TYR A 427 -5.69 5.15 5.47
C TYR A 427 -4.48 4.95 6.38
N PHE A 428 -3.28 4.91 5.80
CA PHE A 428 -2.04 4.89 6.57
C PHE A 428 -1.89 6.13 7.46
N ASP A 429 -2.25 7.32 6.99
CA ASP A 429 -2.21 8.55 7.79
C ASP A 429 -3.10 8.44 9.04
N ILE A 430 -4.23 7.74 8.93
CA ILE A 430 -5.16 7.55 10.05
C ILE A 430 -4.67 6.48 11.03
N PHE A 431 -4.14 5.37 10.54
CA PHE A 431 -3.88 4.22 11.39
C PHE A 431 -2.40 3.99 11.69
N GLN A 432 -1.52 4.69 10.99
CA GLN A 432 -0.05 4.68 11.14
C GLN A 432 0.58 3.29 10.97
N GLU A 433 -0.09 2.39 10.26
CA GLU A 433 0.22 0.96 10.22
C GLU A 433 0.13 0.39 8.81
N LYS A 434 1.18 0.60 8.01
CA LYS A 434 1.16 0.40 6.55
C LYS A 434 0.69 -1.00 6.14
N TYR A 435 1.41 -2.06 6.48
CA TYR A 435 1.07 -3.39 5.95
C TYR A 435 -0.03 -4.13 6.73
N THR A 436 -0.16 -3.83 8.02
CA THR A 436 -1.00 -4.59 8.94
C THR A 436 -2.46 -4.10 8.94
N ILE A 437 -2.71 -2.88 8.45
CA ILE A 437 -4.05 -2.27 8.42
C ILE A 437 -4.90 -2.65 7.20
N LEU A 438 -4.33 -3.28 6.16
CA LEU A 438 -5.08 -3.55 4.93
C LEU A 438 -6.30 -4.45 5.13
N ASP A 439 -6.28 -5.35 6.12
CA ASP A 439 -7.46 -6.16 6.43
C ASP A 439 -8.60 -5.30 7.02
N HIS A 440 -8.28 -4.21 7.71
CA HIS A 440 -9.28 -3.24 8.19
C HIS A 440 -9.87 -2.44 7.03
N LEU A 441 -9.03 -1.89 6.13
CA LEU A 441 -9.51 -1.21 4.91
C LEU A 441 -10.39 -2.13 4.06
N ARG A 442 -9.98 -3.39 3.89
CA ARG A 442 -10.77 -4.41 3.19
C ARG A 442 -12.15 -4.64 3.82
N CYS A 443 -12.22 -4.54 5.15
CA CYS A 443 -13.47 -4.74 5.86
C CYS A 443 -14.37 -3.50 5.82
N MET A 444 -13.79 -2.31 6.03
CA MET A 444 -14.54 -1.09 6.32
C MET A 444 -14.82 -0.24 5.10
N ASP A 445 -13.95 -0.24 4.08
CA ASP A 445 -13.93 0.82 3.06
C ASP A 445 -13.58 0.37 1.64
N PHE A 446 -13.21 -0.89 1.41
CA PHE A 446 -12.76 -1.34 0.10
C PHE A 446 -13.76 -1.05 -1.03
N PHE A 447 -15.06 -1.30 -0.83
CA PHE A 447 -16.05 -1.05 -1.88
C PHE A 447 -16.32 0.44 -2.07
N SER A 448 -16.13 1.26 -1.02
CA SER A 448 -16.14 2.72 -1.13
C SER A 448 -14.97 3.22 -1.97
N LEU A 449 -13.76 2.69 -1.71
CA LEU A 449 -12.56 2.99 -2.50
C LEU A 449 -12.74 2.58 -3.96
N ILE A 450 -13.27 1.38 -4.23
CA ILE A 450 -13.53 0.92 -5.61
C ILE A 450 -14.53 1.82 -6.33
N ASN A 451 -15.59 2.25 -5.64
CA ASN A 451 -16.60 3.15 -6.21
C ASN A 451 -15.98 4.48 -6.66
N GLU A 452 -15.13 5.07 -5.83
CA GLU A 452 -14.40 6.31 -6.14
C GLU A 452 -13.37 6.08 -7.26
N MET A 453 -12.56 5.03 -7.13
CA MET A 453 -11.51 4.65 -8.07
C MET A 453 -12.03 4.48 -9.49
N TYR A 454 -13.12 3.75 -9.68
CA TYR A 454 -13.72 3.51 -11.01
C TYR A 454 -14.86 4.46 -11.37
N SER A 455 -15.10 5.50 -10.56
CA SER A 455 -16.17 6.49 -10.73
C SER A 455 -17.52 5.82 -11.07
N MET A 456 -17.95 4.88 -10.22
CA MET A 456 -19.11 4.03 -10.49
C MET A 456 -20.48 4.66 -10.12
N ASP A 457 -20.48 5.88 -9.56
CA ASP A 457 -21.65 6.63 -9.11
C ASP A 457 -22.61 5.83 -8.20
N ALA A 458 -22.12 4.79 -7.52
CA ALA A 458 -22.92 4.03 -6.57
C ALA A 458 -23.11 4.85 -5.30
N THR A 459 -24.34 4.86 -4.76
CA THR A 459 -24.66 5.61 -3.54
C THR A 459 -24.43 4.77 -2.30
N ALA A 460 -24.23 5.38 -1.14
CA ALA A 460 -24.21 4.64 0.12
C ALA A 460 -25.52 3.87 0.35
N VAL A 461 -25.45 2.78 1.11
CA VAL A 461 -26.65 2.07 1.57
C VAL A 461 -27.42 2.86 2.62
N GLU A 462 -28.74 2.82 2.51
CA GLU A 462 -29.71 3.41 3.44
C GLU A 462 -30.52 2.31 4.15
N GLU A 463 -31.39 2.69 5.11
CA GLU A 463 -32.18 1.69 5.86
C GLU A 463 -33.11 0.87 4.95
N ASP A 464 -33.63 1.46 3.87
CA ASP A 464 -34.51 0.78 2.91
C ASP A 464 -33.75 -0.25 2.05
N ASP A 465 -32.41 -0.15 1.95
CA ASP A 465 -31.58 -1.10 1.20
C ASP A 465 -31.33 -2.41 1.98
N ILE A 466 -31.71 -2.47 3.26
CA ILE A 466 -31.50 -3.66 4.11
C ILE A 466 -32.22 -4.87 3.53
N GLU A 467 -33.44 -4.72 3.01
CA GLU A 467 -34.18 -5.83 2.40
C GLU A 467 -33.41 -6.43 1.21
N LEU A 468 -32.74 -5.58 0.42
CA LEU A 468 -31.93 -6.01 -0.71
C LEU A 468 -30.67 -6.77 -0.26
N ILE A 469 -30.01 -6.30 0.80
CA ILE A 469 -28.89 -7.03 1.44
C ILE A 469 -29.36 -8.41 1.88
N GLU A 470 -30.51 -8.50 2.55
CA GLU A 470 -31.07 -9.77 3.02
C GLU A 470 -31.44 -10.71 1.87
N ASN A 471 -31.91 -10.18 0.74
CA ASN A 471 -32.22 -10.95 -0.45
C ASN A 471 -30.96 -11.58 -1.05
N TYR A 472 -29.87 -10.83 -1.23
CA TYR A 472 -28.60 -11.38 -1.71
C TYR A 472 -27.98 -12.37 -0.71
N ILE A 473 -28.10 -12.15 0.60
CA ILE A 473 -27.72 -13.14 1.61
C ILE A 473 -28.57 -14.40 1.45
N ASN A 474 -29.88 -14.29 1.20
CA ASN A 474 -30.76 -15.42 0.98
C ASN A 474 -30.40 -16.22 -0.28
N GLU A 475 -30.07 -15.56 -1.38
CA GLU A 475 -29.59 -16.21 -2.61
C GLU A 475 -28.34 -17.05 -2.35
N SER A 476 -27.43 -16.56 -1.51
CA SER A 476 -26.16 -17.22 -1.20
C SER A 476 -26.32 -18.65 -0.65
N PHE A 477 -27.42 -18.95 0.05
CA PHE A 477 -27.72 -20.32 0.52
C PHE A 477 -27.94 -21.31 -0.63
N ASN A 478 -28.52 -20.85 -1.74
CA ASN A 478 -28.76 -21.67 -2.92
C ASN A 478 -27.51 -21.78 -3.79
N LEU A 479 -26.73 -20.70 -3.88
CA LEU A 479 -25.53 -20.60 -4.71
C LEU A 479 -24.34 -21.35 -4.09
N PHE A 480 -24.18 -21.29 -2.77
CA PHE A 480 -23.06 -21.87 -2.03
C PHE A 480 -23.51 -23.00 -1.10
N LYS A 481 -24.43 -23.86 -1.58
CA LYS A 481 -25.01 -24.97 -0.81
C LYS A 481 -23.94 -25.77 -0.07
N THR A 482 -24.12 -25.89 1.24
CA THR A 482 -23.36 -26.82 2.08
C THR A 482 -24.17 -28.10 2.30
N ILE A 483 -23.61 -29.06 3.05
CA ILE A 483 -24.34 -30.27 3.48
C ILE A 483 -25.62 -29.90 4.25
N ALA A 484 -25.61 -28.77 4.97
CA ALA A 484 -26.78 -28.21 5.62
C ALA A 484 -27.38 -27.11 4.73
N PRO A 485 -28.51 -27.35 4.03
CA PRO A 485 -29.04 -26.42 3.02
C PRO A 485 -29.50 -25.07 3.60
N ASN A 486 -29.72 -24.99 4.91
CA ASN A 486 -30.05 -23.78 5.63
C ASN A 486 -28.82 -23.05 6.21
N ARG A 487 -27.60 -23.42 5.80
CA ARG A 487 -26.33 -22.83 6.28
C ARG A 487 -25.43 -22.46 5.11
N VAL A 488 -24.80 -21.29 5.22
CA VAL A 488 -23.77 -20.80 4.31
C VAL A 488 -22.59 -20.23 5.10
N THR A 489 -21.40 -20.28 4.51
CA THR A 489 -20.21 -19.64 5.08
C THR A 489 -20.37 -18.11 5.07
N ALA A 490 -20.11 -17.47 6.21
CA ALA A 490 -20.36 -16.04 6.38
C ALA A 490 -19.54 -15.18 5.42
N SER A 491 -18.23 -15.39 5.35
CA SER A 491 -17.37 -14.64 4.43
C SER A 491 -17.77 -14.78 2.96
N GLN A 492 -18.30 -15.94 2.54
CA GLN A 492 -18.82 -16.12 1.18
C GLN A 492 -20.07 -15.28 0.94
N ALA A 493 -21.07 -15.40 1.82
CA ALA A 493 -22.34 -14.70 1.67
C ALA A 493 -22.17 -13.18 1.73
N ILE A 494 -21.36 -12.69 2.69
CA ILE A 494 -21.09 -11.26 2.84
C ILE A 494 -20.36 -10.72 1.61
N LEU A 495 -19.27 -11.36 1.19
CA LEU A 495 -18.49 -10.87 0.05
C LEU A 495 -19.28 -10.90 -1.26
N TYR A 496 -20.03 -11.98 -1.52
CA TYR A 496 -20.97 -12.05 -2.64
C TYR A 496 -21.95 -10.86 -2.61
N THR A 497 -22.55 -10.60 -1.44
CA THR A 497 -23.51 -9.50 -1.28
C THR A 497 -22.87 -8.14 -1.56
N CYS A 498 -21.67 -7.85 -1.06
CA CYS A 498 -20.97 -6.60 -1.35
C CYS A 498 -20.76 -6.37 -2.86
N PHE A 499 -20.33 -7.41 -3.60
CA PHE A 499 -20.16 -7.31 -5.05
C PHE A 499 -21.49 -7.11 -5.78
N MET A 500 -22.54 -7.85 -5.42
CA MET A 500 -23.87 -7.69 -6.01
C MET A 500 -24.44 -6.30 -5.74
N MET A 501 -24.27 -5.79 -4.52
CA MET A 501 -24.71 -4.44 -4.16
C MET A 501 -23.99 -3.38 -5.00
N LEU A 502 -22.66 -3.47 -5.13
CA LEU A 502 -21.91 -2.47 -5.88
C LEU A 502 -22.18 -2.52 -7.39
N PHE A 503 -22.06 -3.70 -8.00
CA PHE A 503 -22.08 -3.84 -9.46
C PHE A 503 -23.47 -4.01 -10.05
N LYS A 504 -24.44 -4.56 -9.31
CA LYS A 504 -25.82 -4.77 -9.79
C LYS A 504 -26.79 -3.75 -9.22
N ALA A 505 -26.74 -3.49 -7.91
CA ALA A 505 -27.65 -2.56 -7.25
C ALA A 505 -27.17 -1.09 -7.26
N LYS A 506 -25.91 -0.83 -7.66
CA LYS A 506 -25.28 0.51 -7.59
C LYS A 506 -25.32 1.11 -6.19
N LYS A 507 -25.08 0.27 -5.18
CA LYS A 507 -25.05 0.63 -3.77
C LYS A 507 -23.73 0.21 -3.13
N VAL A 508 -23.13 1.10 -2.36
CA VAL A 508 -21.86 0.87 -1.65
C VAL A 508 -22.16 0.32 -0.26
N VAL A 509 -21.76 -0.94 -0.03
CA VAL A 509 -21.75 -1.55 1.30
C VAL A 509 -20.46 -2.32 1.50
N ASN A 510 -19.82 -2.10 2.65
CA ASN A 510 -18.56 -2.76 2.99
C ASN A 510 -18.80 -4.04 3.81
N PHE A 511 -17.80 -4.92 3.81
CA PHE A 511 -17.90 -6.25 4.43
C PHE A 511 -18.29 -6.16 5.92
N CYS A 512 -17.63 -5.29 6.67
CA CYS A 512 -17.89 -5.07 8.09
C CYS A 512 -19.28 -4.47 8.34
N THR A 513 -19.83 -3.69 7.41
CA THR A 513 -21.19 -3.15 7.52
C THR A 513 -22.22 -4.28 7.56
N ILE A 514 -22.12 -5.24 6.65
CA ILE A 514 -23.01 -6.42 6.62
C ILE A 514 -22.74 -7.32 7.83
N GLN A 515 -21.47 -7.53 8.20
CA GLN A 515 -21.11 -8.32 9.38
C GLN A 515 -21.73 -7.75 10.65
N ASN A 516 -21.66 -6.44 10.85
CA ASN A 516 -22.23 -5.74 11.99
C ASN A 516 -23.76 -5.80 11.97
N TYR A 517 -24.39 -5.65 10.80
CA TYR A 517 -25.83 -5.84 10.64
C TYR A 517 -26.26 -7.24 11.11
N LEU A 518 -25.57 -8.28 10.62
CA LEU A 518 -25.85 -9.68 10.95
C LEU A 518 -25.68 -9.99 12.46
N ALA A 519 -24.71 -9.34 13.12
CA ALA A 519 -24.49 -9.46 14.56
C ALA A 519 -25.47 -8.64 15.42
N SER A 520 -26.14 -7.65 14.82
CA SER A 520 -27.00 -6.71 15.55
C SER A 520 -28.36 -7.31 15.92
N LYS A 521 -29.04 -6.66 16.87
CA LYS A 521 -30.45 -6.97 17.21
C LYS A 521 -31.43 -6.63 16.07
N LYS A 522 -31.03 -5.80 15.09
CA LYS A 522 -31.87 -5.47 13.93
C LYS A 522 -32.04 -6.67 12.98
N ASN A 523 -31.09 -7.61 12.95
CA ASN A 523 -31.18 -8.82 12.14
C ASN A 523 -32.22 -9.81 12.72
N THR A 524 -33.38 -9.88 12.09
CA THR A 524 -34.49 -10.78 12.47
C THR A 524 -34.53 -12.06 11.65
N LYS A 525 -33.85 -12.15 10.50
CA LYS A 525 -33.96 -13.27 9.54
C LYS A 525 -32.88 -14.35 9.69
N PHE A 526 -31.70 -14.01 10.22
CA PHE A 526 -30.56 -14.92 10.25
C PHE A 526 -29.98 -15.15 11.65
N ILE A 527 -29.45 -16.35 11.88
CA ILE A 527 -28.55 -16.66 12.99
C ILE A 527 -27.12 -16.50 12.46
N PHE A 528 -26.34 -15.64 13.11
CA PHE A 528 -24.97 -15.34 12.71
C PHE A 528 -23.99 -15.78 13.80
N GLU A 529 -22.95 -16.51 13.39
CA GLU A 529 -21.84 -16.93 14.24
C GLU A 529 -20.54 -16.54 13.55
N TRP A 530 -19.62 -15.89 14.27
CA TRP A 530 -18.30 -15.49 13.78
C TRP A 530 -17.21 -16.05 14.68
N TYR A 531 -16.21 -16.69 14.08
CA TYR A 531 -15.06 -17.26 14.76
C TYR A 531 -13.82 -16.43 14.42
N LYS A 532 -13.38 -15.57 15.36
CA LYS A 532 -12.24 -14.65 15.15
C LYS A 532 -10.96 -15.38 14.72
N THR A 533 -10.71 -16.58 15.25
CA THR A 533 -9.53 -17.42 14.92
C THR A 533 -9.46 -17.83 13.46
N GLU A 534 -10.61 -17.99 12.80
CA GLU A 534 -10.70 -18.40 11.39
C GLU A 534 -10.88 -17.19 10.46
N ASN A 535 -11.15 -16.01 11.05
CA ASN A 535 -11.62 -14.82 10.35
C ASN A 535 -12.77 -15.14 9.39
N ASP A 536 -13.71 -15.95 9.88
CA ASP A 536 -14.87 -16.45 9.14
C ASP A 536 -15.96 -16.91 10.12
N GLY A 537 -17.08 -17.37 9.59
CA GLY A 537 -18.20 -17.82 10.38
C GLY A 537 -19.26 -18.53 9.57
N SER A 538 -20.47 -18.58 10.11
CA SER A 538 -21.62 -19.12 9.39
C SER A 538 -22.89 -18.33 9.60
N ILE A 539 -23.72 -18.31 8.56
CA ILE A 539 -25.06 -17.74 8.58
C ILE A 539 -26.04 -18.88 8.42
N ARG A 540 -27.06 -18.92 9.27
CA ARG A 540 -28.18 -19.87 9.18
C ARG A 540 -29.49 -19.12 9.07
N ARG A 541 -30.44 -19.61 8.27
CA ARG A 541 -31.80 -19.05 8.24
C ARG A 541 -32.50 -19.36 9.58
N LYS A 542 -33.13 -18.34 10.20
CA LYS A 542 -34.08 -18.57 11.29
C LYS A 542 -35.29 -19.31 10.72
N LYS A 543 -35.82 -20.25 11.49
CA LYS A 543 -37.02 -21.01 11.09
C LYS A 543 -38.26 -20.16 11.22
#